data_AF-A0A7H8MEG9-F1
#
_entry.id   AF-A0A7H8MEG9-F1
#
_cell.length_a   1.000
_cell.length_b   1.000
_cell.length_c   1.000
_cell.angle_alpha   90.00
_cell.angle_beta   90.00
_cell.angle_gamma   90.00
#
_symmetry.space_group_name_H-M   'P 1'
#
loop_
_entity.id
_entity.type
_entity.pdbx_description
1 polymer ?
#
loop_
_entity_poly.entity_id
_entity_poly.type
_entity_poly.pdbx_seq_one_letter_code
_entity_poly.pdbx_strand_id
1 'polypeptide(L)'
;MSLEMVLVTPIFIAFLLFLAGAGRMVDAKSQVDGAARDAARAASIARSAGSAQVLAADTAAAGMRGTDWCSGGPSVQTDVSAWGPGGSVGVTVTCDVDLGDLAFLGLPGSKRLQGHAIAPVDTFTNRGTDEGDADDPGAAP
;
A
#
# COMPACT_ATOMS: atom_id res chain seq x y z
N MET A 1 49.82 5.12 -11.70
CA MET A 1 48.98 6.01 -10.88
C MET A 1 47.94 6.82 -11.65
N SER A 2 48.30 7.63 -12.66
CA SER A 2 47.30 8.43 -13.43
C SER A 2 46.35 7.56 -14.28
N LEU A 3 46.85 6.52 -14.93
CA LEU A 3 46.05 5.59 -15.74
C LEU A 3 45.06 4.75 -14.91
N GLU A 4 45.41 4.41 -13.67
CA GLU A 4 44.51 3.67 -12.76
C GLU A 4 43.32 4.53 -12.33
N MET A 5 43.56 5.81 -11.99
CA MET A 5 42.49 6.78 -11.71
C MET A 5 41.55 6.97 -12.91
N VAL A 6 42.10 7.07 -14.13
CA VAL A 6 41.29 7.22 -15.35
C VAL A 6 40.36 6.03 -15.60
N LEU A 7 40.74 4.82 -15.18
CA LEU A 7 39.88 3.63 -15.30
C LEU A 7 38.91 3.47 -14.12
N VAL A 8 39.33 3.80 -12.90
CA VAL A 8 38.51 3.62 -11.69
C VAL A 8 37.38 4.65 -11.61
N THR A 9 37.64 5.91 -11.98
CA THR A 9 36.64 6.98 -11.89
C THR A 9 35.34 6.68 -12.66
N PRO A 10 35.33 6.28 -13.94
CA PRO A 10 34.07 6.00 -14.65
C PRO A 10 33.33 4.79 -14.07
N ILE A 11 34.05 3.76 -13.60
CA ILE A 11 33.44 2.60 -12.93
C ILE A 11 32.78 3.02 -11.62
N PHE A 12 33.45 3.87 -10.84
CA PHE A 12 32.90 4.38 -9.59
C PHE A 12 31.65 5.24 -9.81
N ILE A 13 31.66 6.11 -10.84
CA ILE A 13 30.47 6.89 -11.21
C ILE A 13 29.33 5.96 -11.62
N ALA A 14 29.59 4.96 -12.45
CA ALA A 14 28.58 3.97 -12.85
C ALA A 14 28.00 3.23 -11.64
N PHE A 15 28.85 2.85 -10.67
CA PHE A 15 28.42 2.24 -9.42
C PHE A 15 27.53 3.17 -8.58
N LEU A 16 27.88 4.45 -8.45
CA LEU A 16 27.05 5.43 -7.74
C LEU A 16 25.69 5.63 -8.42
N LEU A 17 25.65 5.71 -9.75
CA LEU A 17 24.40 5.81 -10.51
C LEU A 17 23.54 4.56 -10.31
N PHE A 18 24.14 3.38 -10.30
CA PHE A 18 23.44 2.13 -9.99
C PHE A 18 22.82 2.15 -8.58
N LEU A 19 23.58 2.57 -7.56
CA LEU A 19 23.06 2.69 -6.19
C LEU A 19 21.91 3.70 -6.10
N ALA A 20 22.00 4.84 -6.80
CA ALA A 20 20.92 5.81 -6.84
C ALA A 20 19.64 5.23 -7.50
N GLY A 21 19.78 4.48 -8.59
CA GLY A 21 18.67 3.77 -9.23
C GLY A 21 18.06 2.70 -8.32
N ALA A 22 18.88 1.92 -7.63
CA ALA A 22 18.43 0.94 -6.65
C ALA A 22 17.69 1.59 -5.47
N GLY A 23 18.20 2.71 -4.95
CA GLY A 23 17.56 3.50 -3.90
C GLY A 23 16.15 3.93 -4.30
N ARG A 24 16.00 4.54 -5.49
CA ARG A 24 14.70 4.93 -6.02
C ARG A 24 13.72 3.75 -6.16
N MET A 25 14.19 2.57 -6.56
CA MET A 25 13.35 1.37 -6.64
C MET A 25 12.86 0.91 -5.26
N VAL A 26 13.73 0.97 -4.24
CA VAL A 26 13.35 0.62 -2.86
C VAL A 26 12.36 1.65 -2.31
N ASP A 27 12.57 2.93 -2.57
CA ASP A 27 11.65 4.00 -2.17
C ASP A 27 10.28 3.84 -2.84
N ALA A 28 10.25 3.52 -4.13
CA ALA A 28 9.00 3.22 -4.84
C ALA A 28 8.28 2.02 -4.22
N LYS A 29 9.01 0.93 -3.94
CA LYS A 29 8.43 -0.25 -3.29
C LYS A 29 7.87 0.07 -1.89
N SER A 30 8.59 0.86 -1.11
CA SER A 30 8.17 1.32 0.21
C SER A 30 6.87 2.13 0.14
N GLN A 31 6.74 3.01 -0.85
CA GLN A 31 5.52 3.79 -1.08
C GLN A 31 4.33 2.90 -1.45
N VAL A 32 4.49 1.93 -2.36
CA VAL A 32 3.40 0.98 -2.70
C VAL A 32 2.98 0.16 -1.47
N ASP A 33 3.94 -0.30 -0.68
CA ASP A 33 3.65 -1.05 0.55
C ASP A 33 2.97 -0.18 1.61
N GLY A 34 3.38 1.08 1.76
CA GLY A 34 2.74 2.06 2.61
C GLY A 34 1.29 2.28 2.21
N ALA A 35 1.05 2.56 0.93
CA ALA A 35 -0.30 2.74 0.38
C ALA A 35 -1.19 1.51 0.60
N ALA A 36 -0.66 0.30 0.41
CA ALA A 36 -1.41 -0.94 0.69
C ALA A 36 -1.79 -1.06 2.17
N ARG A 37 -0.87 -0.76 3.10
CA ARG A 37 -1.13 -0.80 4.55
C ARG A 37 -2.18 0.23 4.97
N ASP A 38 -2.05 1.46 4.48
CA ASP A 38 -2.99 2.54 4.80
C ASP A 38 -4.39 2.24 4.24
N ALA A 39 -4.46 1.71 3.02
CA ALA A 39 -5.72 1.28 2.42
C ALA A 39 -6.36 0.10 3.17
N ALA A 40 -5.58 -0.90 3.59
CA ALA A 40 -6.09 -2.01 4.39
C ALA A 40 -6.66 -1.53 5.72
N ARG A 41 -5.97 -0.57 6.38
CA ARG A 41 -6.46 0.06 7.61
C ARG A 41 -7.74 0.86 7.39
N ALA A 42 -7.84 1.61 6.29
CA ALA A 42 -9.08 2.32 5.95
C ALA A 42 -10.24 1.36 5.66
N ALA A 43 -9.95 0.23 5.03
CA ALA A 43 -10.93 -0.79 4.72
C ALA A 43 -11.46 -1.51 5.97
N SER A 44 -10.64 -1.68 7.01
CA SER A 44 -11.03 -2.39 8.24
C SER A 44 -12.00 -1.61 9.13
N ILE A 45 -12.03 -0.28 9.00
CA ILE A 45 -12.95 0.62 9.73
C ILE A 45 -14.20 0.99 8.92
N ALA A 46 -14.33 0.44 7.70
CA ALA A 46 -15.47 0.73 6.85
C ALA A 46 -16.77 0.15 7.44
N ARG A 47 -17.93 0.67 7.01
CA ARG A 47 -19.24 0.25 7.56
C ARG A 47 -19.86 -0.95 6.85
N SER A 48 -19.32 -1.33 5.70
CA SER A 48 -19.77 -2.42 4.85
C SER A 48 -18.64 -2.85 3.91
N ALA A 49 -18.68 -4.08 3.41
CA ALA A 49 -17.73 -4.57 2.41
C ALA A 49 -17.65 -3.68 1.16
N GLY A 50 -18.79 -3.17 0.67
CA GLY A 50 -18.81 -2.22 -0.46
C GLY A 50 -18.10 -0.91 -0.13
N SER A 51 -18.37 -0.33 1.04
CA SER A 51 -17.65 0.88 1.48
C SER A 51 -16.17 0.62 1.76
N ALA A 52 -15.79 -0.61 2.14
CA ALA A 52 -14.40 -0.98 2.37
C ALA A 52 -13.57 -0.90 1.09
N GLN A 53 -14.13 -1.38 -0.03
CA GLN A 53 -13.49 -1.29 -1.35
C GLN A 53 -13.31 0.18 -1.78
N VAL A 54 -14.35 1.01 -1.60
CA VAL A 54 -14.28 2.44 -1.94
C VAL A 54 -13.25 3.17 -1.07
N LEU A 55 -13.29 2.99 0.26
CA LEU A 55 -12.32 3.63 1.16
C LEU A 55 -10.88 3.17 0.89
N ALA A 56 -10.68 1.87 0.60
CA ALA A 56 -9.37 1.35 0.22
C ALA A 56 -8.84 2.01 -1.06
N ALA A 57 -9.68 2.09 -2.10
CA ALA A 57 -9.32 2.70 -3.38
C ALA A 57 -8.99 4.19 -3.21
N ASP A 58 -9.82 4.95 -2.51
CA ASP A 58 -9.60 6.38 -2.25
C ASP A 58 -8.32 6.63 -1.44
N THR A 59 -8.07 5.80 -0.41
CA THR A 59 -6.89 5.93 0.45
C THR A 59 -5.61 5.56 -0.29
N ALA A 60 -5.61 4.46 -1.05
CA ALA A 60 -4.47 4.09 -1.88
C ALA A 60 -4.19 5.13 -2.97
N ALA A 61 -5.24 5.65 -3.63
CA ALA A 61 -5.09 6.72 -4.61
C ALA A 61 -4.52 7.99 -3.96
N ALA A 62 -4.97 8.35 -2.76
CA ALA A 62 -4.45 9.48 -2.01
C ALA A 62 -2.98 9.31 -1.61
N GLY A 63 -2.60 8.12 -1.10
CA GLY A 63 -1.23 7.79 -0.70
C GLY A 63 -0.24 7.73 -1.87
N MET A 64 -0.75 7.54 -3.10
CA MET A 64 0.03 7.53 -4.34
C MET A 64 -0.08 8.86 -5.12
N ARG A 65 -0.71 9.91 -4.58
CA ARG A 65 -0.74 11.22 -5.24
C ARG A 65 0.68 11.78 -5.39
N GLY A 66 1.02 12.24 -6.59
CA GLY A 66 2.35 12.78 -6.90
C GLY A 66 3.41 11.71 -7.22
N THR A 67 3.01 10.46 -7.40
CA THR A 67 3.91 9.41 -7.91
C THR A 67 3.87 9.36 -9.44
N ASP A 68 4.60 10.27 -10.07
CA ASP A 68 4.68 10.37 -11.55
C ASP A 68 5.34 9.14 -12.20
N TRP A 69 6.03 8.33 -11.40
CA TRP A 69 6.65 7.07 -11.82
C TRP A 69 5.64 5.93 -11.98
N CYS A 70 4.40 6.08 -11.51
CA CYS A 70 3.35 5.08 -11.64
C CYS A 70 2.53 5.29 -12.93
N SER A 71 2.95 4.65 -14.01
CA SER A 71 2.28 4.79 -15.30
C SER A 71 0.87 4.21 -15.25
N GLY A 72 -0.14 5.02 -15.65
CA GLY A 72 -1.55 4.62 -15.62
C GLY A 72 -2.22 4.67 -14.22
N GLY A 73 -1.48 5.06 -13.17
CA GLY A 73 -1.98 5.16 -11.80
C GLY A 73 -2.02 3.82 -11.04
N PRO A 74 -2.27 3.85 -9.72
CA PRO A 74 -2.31 2.65 -8.90
C PRO A 74 -3.58 1.84 -9.17
N SER A 75 -3.42 0.55 -9.45
CA SER A 75 -4.52 -0.42 -9.46
C SER A 75 -4.69 -1.02 -8.08
N VAL A 76 -5.89 -0.89 -7.50
CA VAL A 76 -6.19 -1.36 -6.15
C VAL A 76 -7.17 -2.53 -6.23
N GLN A 77 -6.80 -3.66 -5.63
CA GLN A 77 -7.71 -4.78 -5.39
C GLN A 77 -7.92 -4.96 -3.89
N THR A 78 -9.17 -5.00 -3.46
CA THR A 78 -9.55 -5.21 -2.06
C THR A 78 -10.26 -6.55 -1.92
N ASP A 79 -9.68 -7.45 -1.14
CA ASP A 79 -10.29 -8.72 -0.78
C ASP A 79 -11.16 -8.53 0.47
N VAL A 80 -12.48 -8.64 0.26
CA VAL A 80 -13.50 -8.56 1.30
C VAL A 80 -14.19 -9.92 1.55
N SER A 81 -13.62 -11.02 1.06
CA SER A 81 -14.20 -12.36 1.21
C SER A 81 -14.40 -12.77 2.67
N ALA A 82 -13.49 -12.36 3.55
CA ALA A 82 -13.54 -12.57 5.00
C ALA A 82 -13.93 -11.28 5.76
N TRP A 83 -14.59 -10.34 5.11
CA TRP A 83 -14.96 -9.05 5.71
C TRP A 83 -16.17 -9.21 6.64
N GLY A 84 -16.00 -8.81 7.90
CA GLY A 84 -17.04 -8.87 8.94
C GLY A 84 -16.41 -8.75 10.32
N PRO A 85 -17.21 -8.65 11.40
CA PRO A 85 -16.70 -8.55 12.77
C PRO A 85 -15.73 -9.69 13.09
N GLY A 86 -14.48 -9.38 13.44
CA GLY A 86 -13.44 -10.38 13.74
C GLY A 86 -12.84 -11.08 12.53
N GLY A 87 -13.25 -10.68 11.33
CA GLY A 87 -12.68 -11.09 10.06
C GLY A 87 -11.45 -10.28 9.68
N SER A 88 -11.11 -10.31 8.40
CA SER A 88 -9.97 -9.58 7.86
C SER A 88 -10.25 -9.02 6.48
N VAL A 89 -9.52 -7.98 6.11
CA VAL A 89 -9.58 -7.36 4.78
C VAL A 89 -8.17 -7.25 4.23
N GLY A 90 -7.99 -7.73 3.00
CA GLY A 90 -6.73 -7.65 2.27
C GLY A 90 -6.79 -6.53 1.24
N VAL A 91 -5.72 -5.77 1.07
CA VAL A 91 -5.58 -4.80 -0.01
C VAL A 91 -4.27 -5.04 -0.74
N THR A 92 -4.37 -5.14 -2.06
CA THR A 92 -3.24 -5.23 -2.98
C THR A 92 -3.21 -3.99 -3.85
N VAL A 93 -2.08 -3.27 -3.81
CA VAL A 93 -1.83 -2.12 -4.67
C VAL A 93 -0.78 -2.53 -5.69
N THR A 94 -1.10 -2.35 -6.97
CA THR A 94 -0.23 -2.67 -8.10
C THR A 94 0.04 -1.41 -8.90
N CYS A 95 1.29 -1.25 -9.31
CA CYS A 95 1.74 -0.11 -10.09
C CYS A 95 2.74 -0.57 -11.15
N ASP A 96 2.57 -0.13 -12.39
CA ASP A 96 3.55 -0.36 -13.45
C ASP A 96 4.50 0.86 -13.53
N VAL A 97 5.76 0.64 -13.18
CA VAL A 97 6.80 1.68 -13.18
C VAL A 97 7.42 1.76 -14.56
N ASP A 98 7.43 2.95 -15.16
CA ASP A 98 8.13 3.20 -16.41
C ASP A 98 9.64 3.33 -16.13
N LEU A 99 10.44 2.45 -16.74
CA LEU A 99 11.90 2.44 -16.66
C LEU A 99 12.53 2.90 -17.98
N GLY A 100 11.80 3.65 -18.82
CA GLY A 100 12.29 4.20 -20.08
C GLY A 100 13.61 4.97 -19.94
N ASP A 101 13.77 5.72 -18.84
CA ASP A 101 15.01 6.43 -18.51
C ASP A 101 16.20 5.51 -18.26
N LEU A 102 15.96 4.23 -17.92
CA LEU A 102 16.97 3.20 -17.67
C LEU A 102 17.11 2.20 -18.84
N ALA A 103 16.38 2.39 -19.93
CA ALA A 103 16.45 1.51 -21.10
C ALA A 103 17.86 1.44 -21.71
N PHE A 104 18.66 2.51 -21.60
CA PHE A 104 20.06 2.52 -22.03
C PHE A 104 20.97 1.56 -21.24
N LEU A 105 20.52 1.12 -20.06
CA LEU A 105 21.19 0.12 -19.21
C LEU A 105 20.68 -1.32 -19.48
N GLY A 106 19.84 -1.53 -20.50
CA GLY A 106 19.34 -2.86 -20.89
C GLY A 106 18.19 -3.38 -20.03
N LEU A 107 17.55 -2.52 -19.25
CA LEU A 107 16.38 -2.89 -18.43
C LEU A 107 15.08 -2.80 -19.25
N PRO A 108 14.11 -3.70 -19.02
CA PRO A 108 12.82 -3.65 -19.70
C PRO A 108 12.10 -2.34 -19.40
N GLY A 109 11.42 -1.79 -20.41
CA GLY A 109 10.80 -0.46 -20.35
C GLY A 109 9.73 -0.27 -19.27
N SER A 110 9.19 -1.34 -18.69
CA SER A 110 8.32 -1.25 -17.52
C SER A 110 8.57 -2.37 -16.52
N LYS A 111 8.43 -2.06 -15.23
CA LYS A 111 8.51 -3.02 -14.13
C LYS A 111 7.26 -2.91 -13.26
N ARG A 112 6.56 -4.03 -13.08
CA ARG A 112 5.44 -4.11 -12.14
C ARG A 112 5.93 -4.16 -10.69
N LEU A 113 5.45 -3.23 -9.86
CA LEU A 113 5.57 -3.25 -8.42
C LEU A 113 4.22 -3.60 -7.79
N GLN A 114 4.26 -4.41 -6.74
CA GLN A 114 3.07 -4.81 -6.01
C GLN A 114 3.35 -4.75 -4.50
N GLY A 115 2.40 -4.18 -3.77
CA GLY A 115 2.35 -4.18 -2.32
C GLY A 115 1.05 -4.81 -1.85
N HIS A 116 1.12 -5.59 -0.77
CA HIS A 116 -0.03 -6.29 -0.20
C HIS A 116 -0.02 -6.13 1.31
N ALA A 117 -1.19 -5.84 1.88
CA ALA A 117 -1.37 -5.73 3.31
C ALA A 117 -2.73 -6.30 3.72
N ILE A 118 -2.79 -6.81 4.94
CA ILE A 118 -4.00 -7.34 5.55
C ILE A 118 -4.22 -6.62 6.87
N ALA A 119 -5.46 -6.23 7.15
CA ALA A 119 -5.85 -5.65 8.41
C ALA A 119 -7.03 -6.44 9.02
N PRO A 120 -7.03 -6.69 10.34
CA PRO A 120 -8.18 -7.27 11.01
C PRO A 120 -9.33 -6.27 11.07
N VAL A 121 -10.56 -6.75 10.86
CA VAL A 121 -11.78 -5.95 11.01
C VAL A 121 -12.20 -5.98 12.48
N ASP A 122 -12.44 -4.81 13.05
CA ASP A 122 -12.81 -4.67 14.46
C ASP A 122 -14.14 -5.39 14.75
N THR A 123 -14.12 -6.27 15.75
CA THR A 123 -15.30 -6.99 16.25
C THR A 123 -16.32 -6.07 16.91
N PHE A 124 -15.88 -4.94 17.46
CA PHE A 124 -16.68 -4.08 18.33
C PHE A 124 -17.19 -2.80 17.65
N THR A 125 -17.32 -2.78 16.31
CA THR A 125 -17.76 -1.58 15.57
C THR A 125 -19.21 -1.11 15.86
N ASN A 126 -19.86 -1.66 16.89
CA ASN A 126 -21.03 -1.08 17.52
C ASN A 126 -20.63 0.18 18.30
N ARG A 127 -20.90 1.36 17.74
CA ARG A 127 -21.00 2.58 18.52
C ARG A 127 -22.15 2.44 19.54
N GLY A 128 -21.79 2.26 20.81
CA GLY A 128 -22.39 2.83 22.02
C GLY A 128 -23.90 2.71 22.24
N THR A 129 -24.26 1.94 23.29
CA THR A 129 -25.34 2.17 24.25
C THR A 129 -26.72 2.57 23.74
N ASP A 130 -27.66 1.62 23.78
CA ASP A 130 -29.04 1.83 24.26
C ASP A 130 -29.53 0.49 24.87
N GLU A 131 -28.96 0.10 26.01
CA GLU A 131 -29.73 -0.64 27.01
C GLU A 131 -30.06 0.35 28.13
N GLY A 132 -30.87 1.35 27.75
CA GLY A 132 -31.78 1.95 28.71
C GLY A 132 -32.90 0.96 28.96
N ASP A 133 -32.88 0.38 30.16
CA ASP A 133 -34.04 0.09 31.01
C ASP A 133 -35.23 -0.68 30.38
N ALA A 134 -35.36 -1.97 30.70
CA ALA A 134 -36.63 -2.64 31.04
C ALA A 134 -36.46 -4.16 31.21
N ASP A 135 -36.09 -4.64 32.40
CA ASP A 135 -36.78 -5.74 33.12
C ASP A 135 -36.00 -6.12 34.40
N ASP A 136 -36.44 -5.62 35.55
CA ASP A 136 -36.23 -6.31 36.83
C ASP A 136 -37.60 -6.50 37.52
N PRO A 137 -38.37 -7.53 37.16
CA PRO A 137 -39.58 -7.88 37.87
C PRO A 137 -39.22 -8.80 39.04
N GLY A 138 -38.93 -8.19 40.19
CA GLY A 138 -39.19 -8.82 41.48
C GLY A 138 -37.96 -9.38 42.20
N ALA A 139 -37.52 -8.61 43.19
CA ALA A 139 -36.86 -9.15 44.36
C ALA A 139 -37.23 -8.32 45.60
N ALA A 140 -38.27 -8.73 46.33
CA ALA A 140 -38.31 -8.59 47.79
C ALA A 140 -39.23 -9.65 48.41
N PRO A 141 -38.77 -10.36 49.47
CA PRO A 141 -39.56 -11.34 50.21
C PRO A 141 -40.56 -10.72 51.21
#